data_AF-A0A3D1ZXF9-F1
#
_entry.id   AF-A0A3D1ZXF9-F1
#
_cell.length_a   1.000
_cell.length_b   1.000
_cell.length_c   1.000
_cell.angle_alpha   90.00
_cell.angle_beta   90.00
_cell.angle_gamma   90.00
#
_symmetry.space_group_name_H-M   'P 1'
#
loop_
_entity.id
_entity.type
_entity.pdbx_description
1 polymer ?
#
loop_
_entity_poly.entity_id
_entity_poly.type
_entity_poly.pdbx_seq_one_letter_code
_entity_poly.pdbx_strand_id
1 'polypeptide(L)' 'LHSIFIGGGTPSLLSAQALSRLLLGVREQLDCVNNMEVTMEANPGTFEIDRFAGFRKAGVNRLSIG' A
#
# COMPACT_ATOMS: atom_id res chain seq x y z
N LEU A 1 -2.18 -14.99 -5.92
CA LEU A 1 -2.58 -13.58 -5.89
C LEU A 1 -1.62 -12.75 -6.73
N HIS A 2 -2.14 -11.93 -7.66
CA HIS A 2 -1.34 -11.15 -8.62
C HIS A 2 -1.49 -9.62 -8.46
N SER A 3 -2.54 -9.16 -7.77
CA SER A 3 -2.72 -7.75 -7.43
C SER A 3 -3.48 -7.58 -6.10
N ILE A 4 -3.22 -6.46 -5.42
CA ILE A 4 -3.97 -5.94 -4.28
C ILE A 4 -4.29 -4.47 -4.55
N PHE A 5 -5.53 -4.07 -4.31
CA PHE A 5 -5.95 -2.68 -4.29
C PHE A 5 -6.41 -2.30 -2.89
N ILE A 6 -5.78 -1.27 -2.31
CA ILE A 6 -6.12 -0.73 -0.99
C ILE A 6 -6.82 0.61 -1.22
N GLY A 7 -8.16 0.59 -1.20
CA GLY A 7 -9.01 1.75 -1.36
C GLY A 7 -10.02 1.92 -0.22
N GLY A 8 -10.92 2.89 -0.36
CA GLY A 8 -12.03 3.14 0.56
C GLY A 8 -12.01 4.58 1.09
N GLY A 9 -11.84 4.75 2.40
CA GLY A 9 -11.74 6.09 3.02
C GLY A 9 -10.47 6.84 2.58
N THR A 10 -9.47 6.91 3.45
CA THR A 10 -8.17 7.53 3.12
C THR A 10 -7.04 6.59 3.54
N PRO A 11 -6.74 5.55 2.75
CA PRO A 11 -5.73 4.53 3.09
C PRO A 11 -4.34 5.11 3.37
N SER A 12 -4.00 6.23 2.72
CA SER A 12 -2.78 7.01 2.96
C SER A 12 -2.64 7.52 4.41
N LEU A 13 -3.69 7.47 5.23
CA LEU A 13 -3.59 7.73 6.67
C LEU A 13 -2.89 6.61 7.44
N LEU A 14 -2.88 5.36 6.94
CA LEU A 14 -2.21 4.22 7.59
C LEU A 14 -0.70 4.44 7.70
N SER A 15 -0.11 4.19 8.86
CA SER A 15 1.35 4.25 9.00
C SER A 15 2.02 3.23 8.08
N ALA A 16 3.24 3.52 7.61
CA ALA A 16 4.00 2.57 6.79
C ALA A 16 4.19 1.21 7.51
N GLN A 17 4.29 1.24 8.84
CA GLN A 17 4.40 0.04 9.66
C GLN A 17 3.08 -0.77 9.69
N ALA A 18 1.93 -0.09 9.82
CA ALA A 18 0.63 -0.75 9.75
C ALA A 18 0.40 -1.39 8.38
N LEU A 19 0.77 -0.67 7.31
CA LEU A 19 0.68 -1.17 5.94
C LEU A 19 1.59 -2.38 5.69
N SER A 20 2.83 -2.34 6.19
CA SER A 20 3.75 -3.47 6.10
C SER A 20 3.21 -4.70 6.85
N ARG A 21 2.65 -4.52 8.05
CA ARG A 21 2.03 -5.60 8.81
C ARG A 21 0.84 -6.22 8.08
N LEU A 22 0.01 -5.38 7.44
CA LEU A 22 -1.13 -5.84 6.64
C LEU A 22 -0.66 -6.69 5.46
N LEU A 23 0.31 -6.21 4.68
CA LEU A 23 0.82 -6.94 3.52
C LEU A 23 1.56 -8.22 3.90
N LEU A 24 2.24 -8.24 5.05
CA LEU A 24 2.84 -9.45 5.61
C LEU A 24 1.77 -10.49 5.93
N GLY A 25 0.71 -10.10 6.65
CA GLY A 25 -0.38 -11.01 6.98
C GLY A 25 -1.09 -11.58 5.74
N VAL A 26 -1.22 -10.79 4.67
CA VAL A 26 -1.74 -11.30 3.39
C VAL A 26 -0.81 -12.35 2.77
N ARG A 27 0.51 -12.10 2.76
CA ARG A 27 1.51 -13.04 2.24
C ARG A 27 1.62 -14.33 3.06
N GLU A 28 1.34 -14.28 4.35
CA GLU A 28 1.32 -15.46 5.22
C GLU A 28 0.10 -16.36 4.96
N GLN A 29 -0.99 -15.81 4.43
CA GLN A 29 -2.25 -16.53 4.23
C GLN A 29 -2.53 -16.93 2.79
N LEU A 30 -1.93 -16.24 1.81
CA LEU A 30 -2.20 -16.42 0.39
C LEU A 30 -0.91 -16.55 -0.42
N ASP A 31 -0.91 -17.44 -1.41
CA ASP A 31 0.18 -17.55 -2.38
C ASP A 31 0.27 -16.28 -3.23
N CYS A 32 1.24 -15.41 -2.94
CA CYS A 32 1.48 -14.16 -3.65
C CYS A 32 2.64 -14.29 -4.63
N VAL A 33 2.46 -13.82 -5.87
CA VAL A 33 3.58 -13.76 -6.82
C VAL A 33 4.60 -12.69 -6.38
N ASN A 34 5.89 -12.91 -6.66
CA ASN A 34 6.96 -12.01 -6.20
C ASN A 34 6.77 -10.55 -6.65
N ASN A 35 6.28 -10.36 -7.88
CA ASN A 35 6.08 -9.04 -8.50
C ASN A 35 4.60 -8.62 -8.49
N MET A 36 3.87 -9.00 -7.45
CA MET A 36 2.47 -8.63 -7.28
C MET A 36 2.29 -7.10 -7.31
N GLU A 37 1.28 -6.62 -8.01
CA GLU A 37 0.91 -5.20 -7.95
C GLU A 37 0.26 -4.90 -6.59
N VAL A 38 0.69 -3.84 -5.93
CA VAL A 38 0.05 -3.31 -4.73
C VAL A 38 -0.25 -1.84 -4.99
N THR A 39 -1.52 -1.57 -5.27
CA THR A 39 -2.05 -0.23 -5.49
C THR A 39 -2.64 0.31 -4.19
N MET A 40 -2.37 1.58 -3.87
CA MET A 40 -3.00 2.29 -2.77
C MET A 40 -3.61 3.62 -3.24
N GLU A 41 -4.82 3.93 -2.79
CA GLU A 41 -5.42 5.26 -2.95
C GLU A 41 -4.69 6.28 -2.07
N ALA A 42 -4.33 7.41 -2.68
CA ALA A 42 -3.73 8.55 -1.99
C ALA A 42 -4.28 9.85 -2.59
N ASN A 43 -4.37 10.90 -1.79
CA ASN A 43 -4.70 12.23 -2.29
C ASN A 43 -3.40 13.02 -2.57
N PRO A 44 -3.45 14.09 -3.39
CA PRO A 44 -2.28 14.89 -3.71
C PRO A 44 -1.89 15.91 -2.63
N GLY A 45 -2.24 15.68 -1.35
CA GLY A 45 -1.92 16.58 -0.25
C GLY A 45 -0.45 16.50 0.21
N THR A 46 0.10 17.61 0.73
CA THR A 46 1.49 17.68 1.21
C THR A 46 1.81 16.63 2.29
N PHE A 47 0.86 16.36 3.18
CA PHE A 47 1.01 15.36 4.25
C PHE A 47 1.24 13.92 3.74
N GLU A 48 0.68 13.57 2.58
CA GLU A 48 0.77 12.21 2.04
C GLU A 48 2.08 11.98 1.28
N ILE A 49 2.59 13.02 0.63
CA ILE A 49 3.85 12.99 -0.14
C ILE A 49 5.02 12.56 0.75
N ASP A 50 5.12 13.12 1.95
CA ASP A 50 6.18 12.80 2.91
C ASP A 50 6.17 11.31 3.33
N ARG A 51 5.04 10.63 3.12
CA ARG A 51 4.82 9.23 3.51
C ARG A 51 5.01 8.24 2.35
N PHE A 52 5.06 8.71 1.10
CA PHE A 52 5.18 7.86 -0.08
C PHE A 52 6.41 6.97 -0.05
N ALA A 53 7.54 7.48 0.44
CA ALA A 53 8.74 6.67 0.63
C ALA A 53 8.52 5.52 1.62
N GLY A 54 7.72 5.75 2.67
CA GLY A 54 7.32 4.73 3.63
C GLY A 54 6.39 3.68 3.01
N PHE A 55 5.41 4.10 2.21
CA PHE A 55 4.50 3.17 1.52
C PHE A 55 5.25 2.29 0.51
N ARG A 56 6.19 2.88 -0.23
CA ARG A 56 7.04 2.13 -1.15
C ARG A 56 7.88 1.07 -0.42
N LYS A 57 8.46 1.42 0.72
CA LYS A 57 9.19 0.46 1.58
C LYS A 57 8.28 -0.62 2.16
N ALA A 58 7.02 -0.29 2.46
CA ALA A 58 6.05 -1.25 2.96
C ALA A 58 5.58 -2.27 1.91
N GLY A 59 5.75 -1.95 0.61
CA GLY A 59 5.44 -2.85 -0.50
C GLY A 59 4.47 -2.28 -1.54
N VAL A 60 3.98 -1.04 -1.36
CA VAL A 60 3.17 -0.35 -2.39
C VAL A 60 4.05 -0.01 -3.58
N ASN A 61 3.63 -0.40 -4.77
CA ASN A 61 4.37 -0.13 -6.01
C ASN A 61 3.54 0.62 -7.06
N ARG A 62 2.28 0.96 -6.75
CA ARG A 62 1.41 1.81 -7.57
C ARG A 62 0.55 2.70 -6.67
N LEU A 63 0.34 3.95 -7.07
CA LEU A 63 -0.58 4.87 -6.39
C LEU A 63 -1.76 5.18 -7.32
N SER A 64 -2.96 5.22 -6.75
CA SER A 64 -4.15 5.75 -7.40
C SER A 64 -4.42 7.13 -6.81
N ILE A 65 -4.21 8.17 -7.61
CA ILE A 65 -4.36 9.56 -7.16
C ILE A 65 -5.72 10.08 -7.62
N GLY A 66 -6.50 10.58 -6.66
CA GLY A 66 -7.73 11.33 -6.91
C GLY A 66 -7.47 12.80 -7.24
#